data_AF-I3XWF2-F1
#
_entry.id   AF-I3XWF2-F1
#
_cell.length_a   1.000
_cell.length_b   1.000
_cell.length_c   1.000
_cell.angle_alpha   90.00
_cell.angle_beta   90.00
_cell.angle_gamma   90.00
#
_symmetry.space_group_name_H-M   'P 1'
#
loop_
_entity.id
_entity.type
_entity.pdbx_description
1 polymer ?
#
loop_
_entity_poly.entity_id
_entity_poly.type
_entity_poly.pdbx_seq_one_letter_code
_entity_poly.pdbx_strand_id
1 'polypeptide(L)'
;MKYGLNSFDVENTQKKIDKQKDYQDNATFTTSNGTVKTLSDVSMSANISERYYAQLVNKVNTLQQAMTNLDLTPIFLTITLDGWFHSLFYGDYSDFSDGLLSKLPENDKYGYLRTKAMNQETFEVHDLYMVLRWQWDKFTSTRTFKNMRKDSKIGYLFATEPHESGVPHAHVLLYVPASYIFKLKEEFIKIFDAPMNITQDKKRLSPEQIKNGELNGFQWTISNPVGYILKYVTKSFMDIKNQAKIDELQAWYIKHRIVRFTTSHTLVPQWVYNKVYPLENDWLYLTDLKINSMCEWSAEDDYFKFEDTNLGKTLLYEKGLYKMFQDGELIREFGQLKEEKVQIRTLTYNNAKPCLKSSLKKEIHIPIPVHNSKNLHVGDMINGSCYPYFKRYPSPVLMDDDQLLYYFYSLSIDKTDFAHYTLTKNECIQRFLIKGQIESLNPIEF
;
A
#
# COMPACT_ATOMS: atom_id res chain seq x y z
N MET A 1 -24.47 -19.50 3.61
CA MET A 1 -23.08 -18.96 3.62
C MET A 1 -23.16 -17.51 3.25
N LYS A 2 -22.60 -16.61 4.06
CA LYS A 2 -22.57 -15.16 3.80
C LYS A 2 -21.15 -14.81 3.35
N TYR A 3 -21.01 -14.02 2.27
CA TYR A 3 -19.71 -13.62 1.72
C TYR A 3 -18.79 -14.78 1.31
N GLY A 4 -19.37 -15.93 0.96
CA GLY A 4 -18.60 -17.14 0.64
C GLY A 4 -17.90 -17.79 1.84
N LEU A 5 -18.27 -17.43 3.07
CA LEU A 5 -17.71 -18.02 4.30
C LEU A 5 -18.63 -19.08 4.89
N ASN A 6 -18.01 -20.14 5.40
CA ASN A 6 -18.66 -21.15 6.24
C ASN A 6 -18.33 -20.94 7.72
N SER A 7 -18.99 -21.71 8.61
CA SER A 7 -18.79 -21.57 10.06
C SER A 7 -17.35 -21.85 10.51
N PHE A 8 -16.66 -22.76 9.83
CA PHE A 8 -15.25 -23.10 10.12
C PHE A 8 -14.32 -21.91 9.82
N ASP A 9 -14.58 -21.16 8.75
CA ASP A 9 -13.83 -19.95 8.42
C ASP A 9 -13.93 -18.89 9.51
N VAL A 10 -15.15 -18.64 9.98
CA VAL A 10 -15.42 -17.67 11.05
C VAL A 10 -14.75 -18.13 12.35
N GLU A 11 -14.89 -19.41 12.72
CA GLU A 11 -14.29 -19.97 13.93
C GLU A 11 -12.75 -19.89 13.92
N ASN A 12 -12.11 -20.24 12.80
CA ASN A 12 -10.65 -20.14 12.68
C ASN A 12 -10.18 -18.69 12.76
N THR A 13 -10.96 -17.78 12.18
CA THR A 13 -10.62 -16.37 12.19
C THR A 13 -10.77 -15.78 13.59
N GLN A 14 -11.78 -16.19 14.34
CA GLN A 14 -11.94 -15.85 15.76
C GLN A 14 -10.75 -16.36 16.57
N LYS A 15 -10.40 -17.66 16.45
CA LYS A 15 -9.23 -18.25 17.15
C LYS A 15 -7.94 -17.50 16.86
N LYS A 16 -7.76 -16.99 15.63
CA LYS A 16 -6.60 -16.19 15.26
C LYS A 16 -6.57 -14.84 16.00
N ILE A 17 -7.71 -14.15 16.06
CA ILE A 17 -7.83 -12.88 16.77
C ILE A 17 -7.67 -13.08 18.28
N ASP A 18 -8.26 -14.13 18.85
CA ASP A 18 -8.14 -14.45 20.28
C ASP A 18 -6.67 -14.69 20.66
N LYS A 19 -5.93 -15.48 19.89
CA LYS A 19 -4.49 -15.69 20.10
C LYS A 19 -3.69 -14.39 20.01
N GLN A 20 -4.05 -13.52 19.07
CA GLN A 20 -3.36 -12.24 18.90
C GLN A 20 -3.65 -11.29 20.08
N LYS A 21 -4.89 -11.28 20.57
CA LYS A 21 -5.30 -10.50 21.72
C LYS A 21 -4.65 -11.01 23.00
N ASP A 22 -4.69 -12.32 23.24
CA ASP A 22 -4.04 -12.97 24.38
C ASP A 22 -2.53 -12.66 24.43
N TYR A 23 -1.84 -12.72 23.29
CA TYR A 23 -0.45 -12.30 23.21
C TYR A 23 -0.26 -10.82 23.57
N GLN A 24 -1.12 -9.92 23.05
CA GLN A 24 -1.00 -8.48 23.30
C GLN A 24 -1.29 -8.09 24.75
N ASP A 25 -2.25 -8.76 25.39
CA ASP A 25 -2.66 -8.51 26.77
C ASP A 25 -1.61 -9.06 27.77
N ASN A 26 -0.96 -10.19 27.44
CA ASN A 26 0.06 -10.81 28.32
C ASN A 26 1.49 -10.29 28.09
N ALA A 27 1.78 -9.67 26.94
CA ALA A 27 3.09 -9.09 26.67
C ALA A 27 3.21 -7.69 27.31
N THR A 28 3.99 -7.59 28.39
CA THR A 28 4.16 -6.35 29.15
C THR A 28 5.52 -5.68 28.90
N PHE A 29 5.57 -4.37 29.11
CA PHE A 29 6.79 -3.57 29.14
C PHE A 29 6.64 -2.43 30.15
N THR A 30 7.77 -1.96 30.67
CA THR A 30 7.81 -0.83 31.61
C THR A 30 8.18 0.43 30.86
N THR A 31 7.37 1.47 31.00
CA THR A 31 7.63 2.81 30.45
C THR A 31 8.67 3.56 31.29
N SER A 32 9.23 4.64 30.76
CA SER A 32 10.30 5.40 31.42
C SER A 32 9.91 6.01 32.78
N ASN A 33 8.61 6.18 33.04
CA ASN A 33 8.09 6.65 34.32
C ASN A 33 7.74 5.51 35.30
N GLY A 34 8.16 4.27 35.00
CA GLY A 34 7.90 3.09 35.83
C GLY A 34 6.52 2.46 35.66
N THR A 35 5.66 2.99 34.78
CA THR A 35 4.33 2.40 34.55
C THR A 35 4.46 1.16 33.70
N VAL A 36 3.96 0.02 34.18
CA VAL A 36 3.84 -1.23 33.42
C VAL A 36 2.64 -1.11 32.48
N LYS A 37 2.87 -1.40 31.19
CA LYS A 37 1.85 -1.43 30.15
C LYS A 37 1.90 -2.75 29.39
N THR A 38 0.79 -3.12 28.79
CA THR A 38 0.67 -4.24 27.84
C THR A 38 0.88 -3.74 26.40
N LEU A 39 1.16 -4.65 25.46
CA LEU A 39 1.14 -4.29 24.04
C LEU A 39 -0.27 -3.85 23.59
N SER A 40 -1.32 -4.37 24.22
CA SER A 40 -2.70 -3.95 24.02
C SER A 40 -2.90 -2.45 24.27
N ASP A 41 -2.28 -1.93 25.34
CA ASP A 41 -2.34 -0.50 25.72
C ASP A 41 -1.72 0.44 24.69
N VAL A 42 -0.95 -0.05 23.73
CA VAL A 42 -0.30 0.74 22.68
C VAL A 42 -0.64 0.26 21.28
N SER A 43 -1.52 -0.73 21.15
CA SER A 43 -1.92 -1.31 19.89
C SER A 43 -2.74 -0.32 19.06
N MET A 44 -2.50 -0.32 17.75
CA MET A 44 -3.34 0.35 16.73
C MET A 44 -3.95 -0.70 15.79
N SER A 45 -4.21 -1.90 16.29
CA SER A 45 -4.84 -2.97 15.51
C SER A 45 -6.32 -2.66 15.25
N ALA A 46 -6.72 -2.67 13.97
CA ALA A 46 -8.10 -2.53 13.51
C ALA A 46 -9.10 -3.55 14.11
N ASN A 47 -8.62 -4.66 14.65
CA ASN A 47 -9.49 -5.74 15.18
C ASN A 47 -9.52 -5.84 16.70
N ILE A 48 -8.61 -5.14 17.38
CA ILE A 48 -8.37 -5.34 18.82
C ILE A 48 -8.35 -4.01 19.57
N SER A 49 -7.93 -2.92 18.92
CA SER A 49 -7.74 -1.62 19.57
C SER A 49 -8.84 -0.62 19.24
N GLU A 50 -9.42 -0.04 20.29
CA GLU A 50 -10.34 1.09 20.17
C GLU A 50 -9.67 2.36 19.64
N ARG A 51 -8.35 2.50 19.86
CA ARG A 51 -7.58 3.70 19.47
C ARG A 51 -7.50 3.86 17.96
N TYR A 52 -7.48 2.74 17.24
CA TYR A 52 -7.45 2.75 15.79
C TYR A 52 -8.64 3.52 15.21
N TYR A 53 -9.85 3.29 15.77
CA TYR A 53 -11.05 3.94 15.28
C TYR A 53 -11.06 5.45 15.54
N ALA A 54 -10.66 5.88 16.74
CA ALA A 54 -10.57 7.30 17.06
C ALA A 54 -9.57 8.02 16.15
N GLN A 55 -8.39 7.43 15.91
CA GLN A 55 -7.39 7.96 15.01
C GLN A 55 -7.88 8.01 13.55
N LEU A 56 -8.59 6.97 13.11
CA LEU A 56 -9.16 6.89 11.77
C LEU A 56 -10.17 8.01 11.51
N VAL A 57 -11.11 8.22 12.43
CA VAL A 57 -12.12 9.28 12.34
C VAL A 57 -11.44 10.66 12.31
N ASN A 58 -10.47 10.89 13.20
CA ASN A 58 -9.72 12.14 13.23
C ASN A 58 -9.01 12.42 11.89
N LYS A 59 -8.35 11.40 11.32
CA LYS A 59 -7.70 11.48 10.01
C LYS A 59 -8.68 11.78 8.87
N VAL A 60 -9.83 11.12 8.85
CA VAL A 60 -10.86 11.31 7.82
C VAL A 60 -11.44 12.73 7.87
N ASN A 61 -11.78 13.21 9.06
CA ASN A 61 -12.30 14.56 9.26
C ASN A 61 -11.26 15.61 8.89
N THR A 62 -10.00 15.40 9.27
CA THR A 62 -8.88 16.27 8.90
C THR A 62 -8.70 16.35 7.39
N LEU A 63 -8.72 15.20 6.70
CA LEU A 63 -8.60 15.17 5.24
C LEU A 63 -9.79 15.90 4.59
N GLN A 64 -11.02 15.63 5.04
CA GLN A 64 -12.20 16.31 4.51
C GLN A 64 -12.06 17.83 4.67
N GLN A 65 -11.79 18.31 5.88
CA GLN A 65 -11.69 19.75 6.13
C GLN A 65 -10.61 20.38 5.24
N ALA A 66 -9.46 19.73 5.10
CA ALA A 66 -8.40 20.21 4.22
C ALA A 66 -8.83 20.27 2.74
N MET A 67 -9.64 19.32 2.26
CA MET A 67 -10.14 19.32 0.88
C MET A 67 -11.26 20.35 0.67
N THR A 68 -12.14 20.53 1.66
CA THR A 68 -13.18 21.57 1.64
C THR A 68 -12.57 22.97 1.62
N ASN A 69 -11.53 23.21 2.41
CA ASN A 69 -10.80 24.49 2.43
C ASN A 69 -10.09 24.81 1.09
N LEU A 70 -9.95 23.82 0.20
CA LEU A 70 -9.42 23.97 -1.16
C LEU A 70 -10.53 24.06 -2.22
N ASP A 71 -11.79 24.26 -1.81
CA ASP A 71 -12.97 24.32 -2.67
C ASP A 71 -13.10 23.10 -3.61
N LEU A 72 -12.64 21.94 -3.17
CA LEU A 72 -12.74 20.71 -3.95
C LEU A 72 -14.12 20.07 -3.80
N THR A 73 -14.65 19.62 -4.93
CA THR A 73 -15.93 18.91 -5.00
C THR A 73 -15.73 17.42 -4.67
N PRO A 74 -16.52 16.85 -3.73
CA PRO A 74 -16.51 15.43 -3.46
C PRO A 74 -17.22 14.65 -4.58
N ILE A 75 -16.59 13.57 -5.03
CA ILE A 75 -17.18 12.56 -5.91
C ILE A 75 -17.18 11.23 -5.17
N PHE A 76 -18.34 10.60 -5.06
CA PHE A 76 -18.48 9.24 -4.56
C PHE A 76 -18.52 8.25 -5.72
N LEU A 77 -17.56 7.34 -5.69
CA LEU A 77 -17.42 6.27 -6.66
C LEU A 77 -17.86 4.95 -6.02
N THR A 78 -18.66 4.19 -6.76
CA THR A 78 -18.88 2.77 -6.48
C THR A 78 -18.26 1.98 -7.61
N ILE A 79 -17.30 1.12 -7.28
CA ILE A 79 -16.51 0.34 -8.22
C ILE A 79 -16.84 -1.12 -7.99
N THR A 80 -17.63 -1.68 -8.90
CA THR A 80 -17.95 -3.11 -8.96
C THR A 80 -17.18 -3.76 -10.12
N LEU A 81 -16.72 -4.99 -9.92
CA LEU A 81 -16.15 -5.81 -10.98
C LEU A 81 -17.24 -6.26 -11.96
N ASP A 82 -16.88 -6.41 -13.23
CA ASP A 82 -17.80 -6.93 -14.25
C ASP A 82 -18.24 -8.39 -13.94
N GLY A 83 -19.40 -8.79 -14.46
CA GLY A 83 -20.01 -10.10 -14.21
C GLY A 83 -19.10 -11.27 -14.56
N TRP A 84 -18.27 -11.17 -15.61
CA TRP A 84 -17.36 -12.26 -15.98
C TRP A 84 -16.29 -12.56 -14.91
N PHE A 85 -15.96 -11.60 -14.03
CA PHE A 85 -15.09 -11.87 -12.88
C PHE A 85 -15.75 -12.80 -11.85
N HIS A 86 -17.09 -12.75 -11.75
CA HIS A 86 -17.83 -13.72 -10.93
C HIS A 86 -17.74 -15.12 -11.54
N SER A 87 -17.80 -15.25 -12.87
CA SER A 87 -17.60 -16.54 -13.53
C SER A 87 -16.22 -17.12 -13.23
N LEU A 88 -15.15 -16.32 -13.32
CA LEU A 88 -13.79 -16.74 -12.96
C LEU A 88 -13.66 -17.20 -11.50
N PHE A 89 -14.36 -16.54 -10.58
CA PHE A 89 -14.42 -16.93 -9.17
C PHE A 89 -15.05 -18.32 -8.96
N TYR A 90 -16.00 -18.70 -9.81
CA TYR A 90 -16.61 -20.02 -9.81
C TYR A 90 -15.88 -21.03 -10.71
N GLY A 91 -14.78 -20.62 -11.36
CA GLY A 91 -14.02 -21.45 -12.30
C GLY A 91 -14.72 -21.66 -13.64
N ASP A 92 -15.69 -20.80 -13.97
CA ASP A 92 -16.40 -20.85 -15.24
C ASP A 92 -15.77 -19.87 -16.24
N TYR A 93 -15.28 -20.42 -17.35
CA TYR A 93 -14.61 -19.71 -18.44
C TYR A 93 -15.46 -19.66 -19.71
N SER A 94 -16.72 -20.08 -19.67
CA SER A 94 -17.61 -20.15 -20.85
C SER A 94 -17.77 -18.79 -21.56
N ASP A 95 -17.88 -17.71 -20.80
CA ASP A 95 -17.99 -16.33 -21.32
C ASP A 95 -16.65 -15.60 -21.42
N PHE A 96 -15.53 -16.27 -21.13
CA PHE A 96 -14.21 -15.67 -21.14
C PHE A 96 -13.63 -15.62 -22.55
N SER A 97 -13.28 -14.42 -23.02
CA SER A 97 -12.64 -14.21 -24.33
C SER A 97 -11.25 -13.62 -24.19
N ASP A 98 -10.37 -13.92 -25.15
CA ASP A 98 -8.97 -13.46 -25.14
C ASP A 98 -8.82 -11.93 -25.01
N GLY A 99 -9.79 -11.16 -25.53
CA GLY A 99 -9.83 -9.71 -25.38
C GLY A 99 -9.86 -9.24 -23.91
N LEU A 100 -10.43 -10.05 -23.02
CA LEU A 100 -10.52 -9.77 -21.57
C LEU A 100 -9.20 -9.97 -20.84
N LEU A 101 -8.22 -10.69 -21.41
CA LEU A 101 -6.88 -10.82 -20.82
C LEU A 101 -6.23 -9.45 -20.60
N SER A 102 -6.48 -8.48 -21.49
CA SER A 102 -6.01 -7.11 -21.36
C SER A 102 -6.53 -6.39 -20.10
N LYS A 103 -7.65 -6.87 -19.53
CA LYS A 103 -8.31 -6.40 -18.30
C LYS A 103 -7.85 -7.15 -17.04
N LEU A 104 -6.81 -7.98 -17.14
CA LEU A 104 -6.18 -8.62 -15.98
C LEU A 104 -4.75 -8.09 -15.78
N PRO A 105 -4.29 -7.96 -14.52
CA PRO A 105 -2.90 -7.62 -14.22
C PRO A 105 -1.96 -8.79 -14.50
N GLU A 106 -0.72 -8.45 -14.85
CA GLU A 106 0.39 -9.40 -15.03
C GLU A 106 1.70 -8.75 -14.56
N ASN A 107 1.94 -8.74 -13.25
CA ASN A 107 3.13 -8.16 -12.62
C ASN A 107 3.22 -8.52 -11.14
N ASP A 108 4.40 -8.33 -10.53
CA ASP A 108 4.65 -8.63 -9.12
C ASP A 108 3.75 -7.88 -8.13
N LYS A 109 3.27 -6.68 -8.49
CA LYS A 109 2.46 -5.85 -7.58
C LYS A 109 1.04 -6.39 -7.41
N TYR A 110 0.46 -6.93 -8.49
CA TYR A 110 -0.94 -7.33 -8.56
C TYR A 110 -1.17 -8.81 -8.83
N GLY A 111 -0.09 -9.55 -9.05
CA GLY A 111 -0.12 -10.96 -9.44
C GLY A 111 -0.13 -11.16 -10.95
N TYR A 112 0.05 -12.43 -11.31
CA TYR A 112 0.12 -12.95 -12.68
C TYR A 112 -1.24 -13.53 -13.08
N LEU A 113 -2.28 -12.68 -13.04
CA LEU A 113 -3.67 -13.12 -13.19
C LEU A 113 -4.05 -13.40 -14.65
N ARG A 114 -3.31 -12.88 -15.64
CA ARG A 114 -3.50 -13.31 -17.04
C ARG A 114 -3.05 -14.75 -17.19
N THR A 115 -1.86 -15.09 -16.68
CA THR A 115 -1.36 -16.47 -16.71
C THR A 115 -2.33 -17.42 -16.00
N LYS A 116 -2.84 -17.00 -14.83
CA LYS A 116 -3.85 -17.76 -14.08
C LYS A 116 -5.13 -18.02 -14.91
N ALA A 117 -5.63 -17.00 -15.60
CA ALA A 117 -6.80 -17.12 -16.48
C ALA A 117 -6.53 -18.01 -17.70
N MET A 118 -5.35 -17.90 -18.33
CA MET A 118 -4.95 -18.74 -19.46
C MET A 118 -4.87 -20.23 -19.06
N ASN A 119 -4.48 -20.51 -17.83
CA ASN A 119 -4.46 -21.87 -17.26
C ASN A 119 -5.86 -22.35 -16.81
N GLN A 120 -6.90 -21.53 -16.96
CA GLN A 120 -8.26 -21.80 -16.49
C GLN A 120 -8.35 -22.11 -14.98
N GLU A 121 -7.47 -21.51 -14.18
CA GLU A 121 -7.48 -21.71 -12.73
C GLU A 121 -8.59 -20.89 -12.08
N THR A 122 -9.24 -21.43 -11.05
CA THR A 122 -10.27 -20.69 -10.30
C THR A 122 -9.66 -19.49 -9.58
N PHE A 123 -10.32 -18.34 -9.67
CA PHE A 123 -9.90 -17.13 -8.98
C PHE A 123 -10.35 -17.17 -7.52
N GLU A 124 -9.51 -16.66 -6.64
CA GLU A 124 -9.86 -16.45 -5.23
C GLU A 124 -10.34 -15.02 -5.00
N VAL A 125 -11.02 -14.78 -3.87
CA VAL A 125 -11.44 -13.44 -3.45
C VAL A 125 -10.27 -12.43 -3.46
N HIS A 126 -9.07 -12.88 -3.05
CA HIS A 126 -7.90 -12.02 -3.04
C HIS A 126 -7.43 -11.62 -4.45
N ASP A 127 -7.56 -12.52 -5.44
CA ASP A 127 -7.23 -12.22 -6.84
C ASP A 127 -8.15 -11.12 -7.38
N LEU A 128 -9.45 -11.24 -7.11
CA LEU A 128 -10.45 -10.24 -7.49
C LEU A 128 -10.19 -8.88 -6.80
N TYR A 129 -9.74 -8.90 -5.55
CA TYR A 129 -9.33 -7.70 -4.85
C TYR A 129 -8.11 -7.05 -5.51
N MET A 130 -7.14 -7.84 -5.99
CA MET A 130 -5.99 -7.32 -6.74
C MET A 130 -6.41 -6.70 -8.08
N VAL A 131 -7.37 -7.31 -8.79
CA VAL A 131 -7.95 -6.70 -10.00
C VAL A 131 -8.56 -5.33 -9.68
N LEU A 132 -9.39 -5.25 -8.63
CA LEU A 132 -10.03 -4.01 -8.21
C LEU A 132 -9.01 -2.90 -7.91
N ARG A 133 -7.92 -3.25 -7.19
CA ARG A 133 -6.83 -2.32 -6.88
C ARG A 133 -6.05 -1.92 -8.13
N TRP A 134 -5.85 -2.83 -9.06
CA TRP A 134 -5.19 -2.53 -10.33
C TRP A 134 -6.04 -1.63 -11.23
N GLN A 135 -7.36 -1.81 -11.29
CA GLN A 135 -8.26 -0.90 -12.01
C GLN A 135 -8.22 0.51 -11.39
N TRP A 136 -8.20 0.61 -10.06
CA TRP A 136 -8.00 1.88 -9.37
C TRP A 136 -6.66 2.56 -9.73
N ASP A 137 -5.58 1.79 -9.76
CA ASP A 137 -4.27 2.30 -10.16
C ASP A 137 -4.24 2.75 -11.62
N LYS A 138 -4.91 2.03 -12.52
CA LYS A 138 -5.10 2.46 -13.92
C LYS A 138 -5.81 3.81 -13.98
N PHE A 139 -6.92 3.96 -13.25
CA PHE A 139 -7.69 5.21 -13.20
C PHE A 139 -6.85 6.38 -12.70
N THR A 140 -6.11 6.20 -11.61
CA THR A 140 -5.22 7.23 -11.07
C THR A 140 -3.97 7.49 -11.93
N SER A 141 -3.66 6.58 -12.85
CA SER A 141 -2.55 6.68 -13.80
C SER A 141 -2.91 7.35 -15.13
N THR A 142 -4.19 7.63 -15.38
CA THR A 142 -4.66 8.34 -16.59
C THR A 142 -4.04 9.73 -16.69
N ARG A 143 -3.95 10.26 -17.92
CA ARG A 143 -3.40 11.60 -18.15
C ARG A 143 -4.24 12.66 -17.45
N THR A 144 -5.57 12.54 -17.50
CA THR A 144 -6.52 13.42 -16.83
C THR A 144 -6.24 13.49 -15.34
N PHE A 145 -6.14 12.32 -14.67
CA PHE A 145 -5.92 12.27 -13.23
C PHE A 145 -4.52 12.80 -12.84
N LYS A 146 -3.49 12.48 -13.64
CA LYS A 146 -2.13 12.98 -13.42
C LYS A 146 -2.03 14.50 -13.60
N ASN A 147 -2.71 15.08 -14.58
CA ASN A 147 -2.75 16.53 -14.76
C ASN A 147 -3.48 17.21 -13.59
N MET A 148 -4.64 16.68 -13.20
CA MET A 148 -5.38 17.18 -12.03
C MET A 148 -4.52 17.17 -10.76
N ARG A 149 -3.74 16.10 -10.52
CA ARG A 149 -2.80 16.01 -9.38
C ARG A 149 -1.68 17.04 -9.40
N LYS A 150 -1.30 17.54 -10.57
CA LYS A 150 -0.27 18.58 -10.71
C LYS A 150 -0.87 19.96 -10.48
N ASP A 151 -2.07 20.18 -10.98
CA ASP A 151 -2.75 21.48 -10.92
C ASP A 151 -3.34 21.76 -9.52
N SER A 152 -3.72 20.71 -8.80
CA SER A 152 -4.34 20.83 -7.48
C SER A 152 -3.89 19.72 -6.54
N LYS A 153 -3.86 20.04 -5.24
CA LYS A 153 -3.88 19.02 -4.21
C LYS A 153 -5.22 18.28 -4.33
N ILE A 154 -5.20 16.96 -4.23
CA ILE A 154 -6.41 16.12 -4.22
C ILE A 154 -6.30 15.12 -3.08
N GLY A 155 -7.45 14.62 -2.65
CA GLY A 155 -7.55 13.63 -1.58
C GLY A 155 -8.53 12.54 -1.96
N TYR A 156 -8.29 11.33 -1.49
CA TYR A 156 -9.28 10.26 -1.58
C TYR A 156 -9.29 9.37 -0.35
N LEU A 157 -10.43 8.74 -0.13
CA LEU A 157 -10.69 7.69 0.83
C LEU A 157 -11.22 6.49 0.05
N PHE A 158 -10.65 5.31 0.25
CA PHE A 158 -10.98 4.09 -0.49
C PHE A 158 -11.32 3.01 0.51
N ALA A 159 -12.58 2.57 0.53
CA ALA A 159 -13.07 1.46 1.33
C ALA A 159 -13.39 0.27 0.42
N THR A 160 -13.08 -0.94 0.85
CA THR A 160 -13.50 -2.18 0.19
C THR A 160 -14.65 -2.80 0.98
N GLU A 161 -15.57 -3.50 0.33
CA GLU A 161 -16.64 -4.29 0.95
C GLU A 161 -16.92 -5.55 0.09
N PRO A 162 -17.33 -6.69 0.68
CA PRO A 162 -17.82 -7.83 -0.09
C PRO A 162 -19.26 -7.64 -0.57
N HIS A 163 -19.57 -8.10 -1.79
CA HIS A 163 -20.92 -8.49 -2.14
C HIS A 163 -21.34 -9.76 -1.40
N GLU A 164 -22.63 -10.10 -1.37
CA GLU A 164 -23.13 -11.32 -0.71
C GLU A 164 -22.41 -12.60 -1.17
N SER A 165 -21.95 -12.64 -2.42
CA SER A 165 -21.15 -13.72 -3.00
C SER A 165 -19.73 -13.84 -2.42
N GLY A 166 -19.23 -12.79 -1.76
CA GLY A 166 -17.84 -12.66 -1.31
C GLY A 166 -16.94 -11.92 -2.30
N VAL A 167 -17.41 -11.62 -3.52
CA VAL A 167 -16.65 -10.84 -4.51
C VAL A 167 -16.48 -9.39 -4.00
N PRO A 168 -15.26 -8.84 -4.02
CA PRO A 168 -14.99 -7.50 -3.53
C PRO A 168 -15.53 -6.42 -4.47
N HIS A 169 -16.02 -5.34 -3.88
CA HIS A 169 -16.26 -4.05 -4.54
C HIS A 169 -15.67 -2.92 -3.68
N ALA A 170 -15.56 -1.73 -4.24
CA ALA A 170 -15.01 -0.58 -3.54
C ALA A 170 -15.93 0.63 -3.57
N HIS A 171 -15.84 1.41 -2.51
CA HIS A 171 -16.40 2.74 -2.39
C HIS A 171 -15.27 3.73 -2.23
N VAL A 172 -15.26 4.77 -3.06
CA VAL A 172 -14.21 5.78 -3.03
C VAL A 172 -14.83 7.15 -2.89
N LEU A 173 -14.40 7.92 -1.91
CA LEU A 173 -14.67 9.35 -1.85
C LEU A 173 -13.44 10.09 -2.37
N LEU A 174 -13.57 10.76 -3.50
CA LEU A 174 -12.50 11.47 -4.19
C LEU A 174 -12.83 12.96 -4.24
N TYR A 175 -11.90 13.81 -3.79
CA TYR A 175 -12.05 15.27 -3.83
C TYR A 175 -11.29 15.84 -5.01
N VAL A 176 -11.98 16.58 -5.88
CA VAL A 176 -11.42 17.10 -7.14
C VAL A 176 -11.88 18.52 -7.43
N PRO A 177 -11.15 19.29 -8.25
CA PRO A 177 -11.67 20.55 -8.77
C PRO A 177 -12.87 20.29 -9.68
N ALA A 178 -13.91 21.12 -9.59
CA ALA A 178 -15.15 20.96 -10.34
C ALA A 178 -14.94 20.86 -11.87
N SER A 179 -13.91 21.54 -12.40
CA SER A 179 -13.53 21.53 -13.82
C SER A 179 -13.11 20.15 -14.36
N TYR A 180 -12.76 19.21 -13.48
CA TYR A 180 -12.30 17.87 -13.84
C TYR A 180 -13.39 16.79 -13.78
N ILE A 181 -14.56 17.06 -13.20
CA ILE A 181 -15.63 16.06 -12.96
C ILE A 181 -15.99 15.30 -14.24
N PHE A 182 -16.33 16.01 -15.32
CA PHE A 182 -16.75 15.37 -16.57
C PHE A 182 -15.62 14.58 -17.25
N LYS A 183 -14.40 15.12 -17.25
CA LYS A 183 -13.23 14.43 -17.81
C LYS A 183 -12.93 13.14 -17.03
N LEU A 184 -13.07 13.16 -15.71
CA LEU A 184 -12.90 11.99 -14.87
C LEU A 184 -14.02 10.97 -15.06
N LYS A 185 -15.26 11.43 -15.27
CA LYS A 185 -16.38 10.55 -15.61
C LYS A 185 -16.11 9.76 -16.89
N GLU A 186 -15.56 10.40 -17.93
CA GLU A 186 -15.18 9.70 -19.16
C GLU A 186 -14.11 8.63 -18.92
N GLU A 187 -13.06 8.96 -18.16
CA GLU A 187 -12.02 7.98 -17.79
C GLU A 187 -12.58 6.85 -16.90
N PHE A 188 -13.54 7.18 -16.03
CA PHE A 188 -14.21 6.20 -15.18
C PHE A 188 -14.97 5.18 -16.01
N ILE A 189 -15.76 5.62 -16.99
CA ILE A 189 -16.53 4.73 -17.88
C ILE A 189 -15.61 3.79 -18.66
N LYS A 190 -14.45 4.28 -19.13
CA LYS A 190 -13.48 3.47 -19.88
C LYS A 190 -12.84 2.36 -19.05
N ILE A 191 -12.64 2.60 -17.76
CA ILE A 191 -11.85 1.71 -16.89
C ILE A 191 -12.75 0.80 -16.06
N PHE A 192 -13.89 1.30 -15.60
CA PHE A 192 -14.84 0.62 -14.72
C PHE A 192 -16.15 0.37 -15.47
N ASP A 193 -16.06 -0.36 -16.58
CA ASP A 193 -17.14 -0.51 -17.55
C ASP A 193 -18.26 -1.49 -17.16
N ALA A 194 -18.20 -2.05 -15.94
CA ALA A 194 -19.25 -2.91 -15.44
C ALA A 194 -20.62 -2.21 -15.49
N PRO A 195 -21.69 -2.89 -15.97
CA PRO A 195 -23.01 -2.28 -16.12
C PRO A 195 -23.55 -1.62 -14.84
N MET A 196 -23.22 -2.19 -13.68
CA MET A 196 -23.61 -1.66 -12.37
C MET A 196 -23.01 -0.27 -12.07
N ASN A 197 -21.87 0.07 -12.67
CA ASN A 197 -21.19 1.34 -12.46
C ASN A 197 -21.70 2.42 -13.42
N ILE A 198 -21.96 2.06 -14.67
CA ILE A 198 -22.19 3.03 -15.77
C ILE A 198 -23.67 3.29 -16.10
N THR A 199 -24.59 2.58 -15.47
CA THR A 199 -26.05 2.77 -15.65
C THR A 199 -26.61 3.87 -14.76
N GLN A 200 -27.80 4.36 -15.10
CA GLN A 200 -28.58 5.30 -14.29
C GLN A 200 -29.83 4.59 -13.75
N ASP A 201 -29.73 3.95 -12.58
CA ASP A 201 -30.86 3.30 -11.94
C ASP A 201 -31.64 4.31 -11.09
N LYS A 202 -32.91 4.53 -11.43
CA LYS A 202 -33.83 5.43 -10.70
C LYS A 202 -34.06 5.02 -9.24
N LYS A 203 -33.75 3.79 -8.85
CA LYS A 203 -33.81 3.34 -7.44
C LYS A 203 -32.58 3.76 -6.62
N ARG A 204 -31.47 4.10 -7.28
CA ARG A 204 -30.17 4.39 -6.65
C ARG A 204 -29.77 5.85 -6.75
N LEU A 205 -30.25 6.54 -7.77
CA LEU A 205 -29.96 7.95 -8.03
C LEU A 205 -31.19 8.81 -7.75
N SER A 206 -30.98 9.99 -7.17
CA SER A 206 -32.02 10.99 -7.05
C SER A 206 -32.40 11.55 -8.44
N PRO A 207 -33.61 12.14 -8.60
CA PRO A 207 -33.99 12.79 -9.85
C PRO A 207 -33.01 13.88 -10.29
N GLU A 208 -32.40 14.60 -9.33
CA GLU A 208 -31.39 15.62 -9.59
C GLU A 208 -30.09 15.02 -10.13
N GLN A 209 -29.60 13.94 -9.53
CA GLN A 209 -28.40 13.23 -9.98
C GLN A 209 -28.56 12.72 -11.42
N ILE A 210 -29.73 12.17 -11.76
CA ILE A 210 -30.04 11.71 -13.11
C ILE A 210 -30.01 12.87 -14.10
N LYS A 211 -30.63 14.01 -13.73
CA LYS A 211 -30.64 15.22 -14.55
C LYS A 211 -29.23 15.78 -14.77
N ASN A 212 -28.36 15.69 -13.77
CA ASN A 212 -26.95 16.09 -13.85
C ASN A 212 -26.10 15.09 -14.64
N GLY A 213 -26.66 13.95 -15.05
CA GLY A 213 -25.95 12.93 -15.80
C GLY A 213 -25.05 12.05 -14.93
N GLU A 214 -25.30 11.95 -13.63
CA GLU A 214 -24.55 11.06 -12.72
C GLU A 214 -24.82 9.59 -13.03
N LEU A 215 -23.90 8.72 -12.68
CA LEU A 215 -24.00 7.27 -12.87
C LEU A 215 -24.12 6.58 -11.51
N ASN A 216 -24.63 5.36 -11.48
CA ASN A 216 -24.68 4.54 -10.27
C ASN A 216 -23.33 4.47 -9.55
N GLY A 217 -22.25 4.34 -10.32
CA GLY A 217 -20.87 4.26 -9.84
C GLY A 217 -20.12 5.59 -9.78
N PHE A 218 -20.71 6.72 -10.20
CA PHE A 218 -20.02 8.01 -10.26
C PHE A 218 -20.99 9.16 -9.93
N GLN A 219 -20.96 9.63 -8.69
CA GLN A 219 -21.92 10.57 -8.12
C GLN A 219 -21.20 11.78 -7.52
N TRP A 220 -21.68 13.01 -7.72
CA TRP A 220 -21.05 14.22 -7.16
C TRP A 220 -22.03 15.20 -6.51
N THR A 221 -23.33 15.06 -6.72
CA THR A 221 -24.36 15.80 -5.98
C THR A 221 -24.65 15.08 -4.66
N ILE A 222 -23.81 15.32 -3.64
CA ILE A 222 -23.84 14.60 -2.35
C ILE A 222 -23.91 15.58 -1.19
N SER A 223 -24.88 15.41 -0.29
CA SER A 223 -25.09 16.30 0.86
C SER A 223 -24.16 16.02 2.04
N ASN A 224 -23.88 14.74 2.35
CA ASN A 224 -22.97 14.33 3.44
C ASN A 224 -21.94 13.28 2.93
N PRO A 225 -20.88 13.73 2.25
CA PRO A 225 -19.91 12.82 1.62
C PRO A 225 -19.14 11.98 2.64
N VAL A 226 -18.80 12.54 3.81
CA VAL A 226 -18.04 11.83 4.84
C VAL A 226 -18.89 10.78 5.54
N GLY A 227 -20.13 11.11 5.91
CA GLY A 227 -21.06 10.12 6.47
C GLY A 227 -21.27 8.94 5.51
N TYR A 228 -21.27 9.21 4.20
CA TYR A 228 -21.41 8.18 3.18
C TYR A 228 -20.26 7.18 3.19
N ILE A 229 -19.00 7.64 3.17
CA ILE A 229 -17.85 6.72 3.19
C ILE A 229 -17.64 6.10 4.58
N LEU A 230 -17.84 6.86 5.66
CA LEU A 230 -17.70 6.37 7.02
C LEU A 230 -18.68 5.23 7.31
N LYS A 231 -19.89 5.23 6.74
CA LYS A 231 -20.82 4.10 6.82
C LYS A 231 -20.18 2.78 6.41
N TYR A 232 -19.37 2.75 5.36
CA TYR A 232 -18.71 1.52 4.88
C TYR A 232 -17.51 1.16 5.75
N VAL A 233 -16.77 2.17 6.17
CA VAL A 233 -15.62 2.04 7.06
C VAL A 233 -16.07 1.47 8.41
N THR A 234 -17.05 2.08 9.09
CA THR A 234 -17.52 1.68 10.42
C THR A 234 -18.11 0.27 10.44
N LYS A 235 -18.90 -0.10 9.43
CA LYS A 235 -19.43 -1.47 9.28
C LYS A 235 -18.34 -2.54 9.27
N SER A 236 -17.16 -2.22 8.75
CA SER A 236 -16.06 -3.19 8.64
C SER A 236 -15.34 -3.45 9.97
N PHE A 237 -15.58 -2.65 11.01
CA PHE A 237 -14.96 -2.80 12.32
C PHE A 237 -15.90 -3.48 13.31
N MET A 238 -15.32 -4.31 14.16
CA MET A 238 -16.01 -4.88 15.31
C MET A 238 -16.21 -3.77 16.34
N ASP A 239 -17.37 -3.75 16.99
CA ASP A 239 -17.59 -2.91 18.16
C ASP A 239 -16.87 -3.55 19.35
N ILE A 240 -15.57 -3.28 19.48
CA ILE A 240 -14.68 -3.91 20.46
C ILE A 240 -15.19 -3.74 21.91
N LYS A 241 -16.01 -2.70 22.19
CA LYS A 241 -16.60 -2.46 23.50
C LYS A 241 -17.74 -3.41 23.82
N ASN A 242 -18.57 -3.71 22.82
CA ASN A 242 -19.84 -4.41 23.01
C ASN A 242 -19.84 -5.82 22.41
N GLN A 243 -18.82 -6.18 21.62
CA GLN A 243 -18.74 -7.43 20.88
C GLN A 243 -17.44 -8.17 21.20
N ALA A 244 -17.59 -9.44 21.63
CA ALA A 244 -16.47 -10.35 21.85
C ALA A 244 -16.20 -11.27 20.64
N LYS A 245 -17.16 -11.39 19.72
CA LYS A 245 -17.10 -12.28 18.56
C LYS A 245 -17.09 -11.48 17.27
N ILE A 246 -16.25 -11.88 16.33
CA ILE A 246 -16.26 -11.36 14.97
C ILE A 246 -17.47 -11.90 14.20
N ASP A 247 -18.02 -11.08 13.31
CA ASP A 247 -19.03 -11.47 12.34
C ASP A 247 -18.40 -11.95 11.01
N GLU A 248 -19.23 -12.38 10.07
CA GLU A 248 -18.76 -12.86 8.77
C GLU A 248 -18.08 -11.76 7.92
N LEU A 249 -18.46 -10.48 8.09
CA LEU A 249 -17.84 -9.37 7.38
C LEU A 249 -16.40 -9.16 7.87
N GLN A 250 -16.18 -9.11 9.19
CA GLN A 250 -14.82 -8.98 9.71
C GLN A 250 -13.98 -10.22 9.41
N ALA A 251 -14.58 -11.42 9.49
CA ALA A 251 -13.93 -12.66 9.12
C ALA A 251 -13.46 -12.66 7.66
N TRP A 252 -14.26 -12.11 6.74
CA TRP A 252 -13.92 -12.01 5.32
C TRP A 252 -12.64 -11.21 5.10
N TYR A 253 -12.49 -10.03 5.71
CA TYR A 253 -11.26 -9.23 5.61
C TYR A 253 -10.04 -9.97 6.16
N ILE A 254 -10.18 -10.65 7.30
CA ILE A 254 -9.05 -11.28 7.98
C ILE A 254 -8.62 -12.56 7.25
N LYS A 255 -9.57 -13.38 6.77
CA LYS A 255 -9.32 -14.60 6.00
C LYS A 255 -8.60 -14.27 4.70
N HIS A 256 -9.14 -13.33 3.93
CA HIS A 256 -8.63 -12.97 2.60
C HIS A 256 -7.55 -11.89 2.62
N ARG A 257 -7.15 -11.41 3.81
CA ARG A 257 -6.10 -10.38 4.01
C ARG A 257 -6.37 -9.10 3.21
N ILE A 258 -7.62 -8.66 3.21
CA ILE A 258 -8.06 -7.48 2.45
C ILE A 258 -7.91 -6.23 3.31
N VAL A 259 -7.28 -5.21 2.75
CA VAL A 259 -7.20 -3.90 3.39
C VAL A 259 -8.58 -3.25 3.33
N ARG A 260 -9.19 -3.02 4.49
CA ARG A 260 -10.52 -2.41 4.65
C ARG A 260 -10.58 -1.00 4.07
N PHE A 261 -9.55 -0.22 4.35
CA PHE A 261 -9.55 1.22 4.11
C PHE A 261 -8.16 1.76 3.80
N THR A 262 -8.06 2.61 2.78
CA THR A 262 -6.85 3.36 2.44
C THR A 262 -7.18 4.81 2.16
N THR A 263 -6.26 5.73 2.47
CA THR A 263 -6.46 7.17 2.27
C THR A 263 -5.28 7.78 1.55
N SER A 264 -5.48 8.96 0.96
CA SER A 264 -4.36 9.85 0.66
C SER A 264 -3.60 10.24 1.93
N HIS A 265 -2.36 10.69 1.75
CA HIS A 265 -1.58 11.25 2.84
C HIS A 265 -2.17 12.59 3.28
N THR A 266 -2.26 12.79 4.60
CA THR A 266 -2.52 14.09 5.23
C THR A 266 -1.26 14.94 5.20
N LEU A 267 -1.38 16.26 5.39
CA LEU A 267 -0.22 17.18 5.42
C LEU A 267 0.76 16.82 6.53
N VAL A 268 0.25 16.47 7.71
CA VAL A 268 1.04 15.86 8.79
C VAL A 268 1.01 14.34 8.60
N PRO A 269 2.15 13.68 8.32
CA PRO A 269 2.22 12.24 8.13
C PRO A 269 1.80 11.45 9.37
N GLN A 270 1.25 10.24 9.17
CA GLN A 270 0.82 9.35 10.25
C GLN A 270 1.92 9.09 11.29
N TRP A 271 3.17 8.90 10.87
CA TRP A 271 4.28 8.63 11.79
C TRP A 271 4.61 9.84 12.66
N VAL A 272 4.51 11.06 12.11
CA VAL A 272 4.67 12.31 12.86
C VAL A 272 3.53 12.43 13.86
N TYR A 273 2.28 12.29 13.41
CA TYR A 273 1.10 12.34 14.28
C TYR A 273 1.20 11.35 15.44
N ASN A 274 1.61 10.10 15.19
CA ASN A 274 1.77 9.09 16.23
C ASN A 274 2.79 9.50 17.31
N LYS A 275 3.84 10.23 16.92
CA LYS A 275 4.81 10.78 17.87
C LYS A 275 4.28 12.02 18.58
N VAL A 276 3.54 12.90 17.90
CA VAL A 276 2.97 14.10 18.51
C VAL A 276 1.83 13.77 19.49
N TYR A 277 1.11 12.66 19.26
CA TYR A 277 -0.08 12.23 20.02
C TYR A 277 -0.01 12.38 21.55
N PRO A 278 1.12 12.08 22.24
CA PRO A 278 1.23 12.27 23.69
C PRO A 278 1.22 13.75 24.16
N LEU A 279 1.57 14.67 23.26
CA LEU A 279 1.56 16.12 23.46
C LEU A 279 0.27 16.77 22.95
N GLU A 280 -0.17 16.36 21.76
CA GLU A 280 -1.34 16.92 21.08
C GLU A 280 -2.01 15.84 20.22
N ASN A 281 -3.32 15.66 20.38
CA ASN A 281 -4.07 14.60 19.72
C ASN A 281 -5.04 15.10 18.64
N ASP A 282 -5.19 16.42 18.49
CA ASP A 282 -5.98 17.00 17.40
C ASP A 282 -5.16 17.08 16.10
N TRP A 283 -5.46 16.18 15.15
CA TRP A 283 -4.76 16.14 13.87
C TRP A 283 -5.15 17.30 12.97
N LEU A 284 -6.36 17.85 13.12
CA LEU A 284 -6.80 19.00 12.37
C LEU A 284 -6.01 20.23 12.78
N TYR A 285 -5.86 20.47 14.09
CA TYR A 285 -5.02 21.54 14.62
C TYR A 285 -3.57 21.43 14.13
N LEU A 286 -2.95 20.25 14.20
CA LEU A 286 -1.57 20.05 13.70
C LEU A 286 -1.45 20.28 12.19
N THR A 287 -2.52 19.97 11.44
CA THR A 287 -2.59 20.24 10.00
C THR A 287 -2.71 21.73 9.72
N ASP A 288 -3.48 22.46 10.52
CA ASP A 288 -3.61 23.91 10.42
C ASP A 288 -2.28 24.62 10.70
N LEU A 289 -1.57 24.20 11.76
CA LEU A 289 -0.21 24.69 12.04
C LEU A 289 0.74 24.44 10.87
N LYS A 290 0.63 23.30 10.18
CA LYS A 290 1.48 23.02 9.02
C LYS A 290 1.21 23.98 7.84
N ILE A 291 0.01 24.54 7.75
CA ILE A 291 -0.37 25.49 6.70
C ILE A 291 0.01 26.92 7.11
N ASN A 292 -0.27 27.30 8.36
CA ASN A 292 -0.27 28.69 8.81
C ASN A 292 0.95 29.06 9.67
N SER A 293 1.73 28.09 10.14
CA SER A 293 2.79 28.29 11.12
C SER A 293 4.07 27.52 10.79
N MET A 294 5.07 27.59 11.68
CA MET A 294 6.36 26.92 11.50
C MET A 294 6.29 25.48 12.00
N CYS A 295 6.52 24.53 11.10
CA CYS A 295 6.53 23.10 11.41
C CYS A 295 7.64 22.38 10.63
N GLU A 296 8.45 21.63 11.34
CA GLU A 296 9.57 20.84 10.81
C GLU A 296 9.60 19.45 11.45
N TRP A 297 10.11 18.47 10.70
CA TRP A 297 10.32 17.11 11.19
C TRP A 297 11.37 16.40 10.34
N SER A 298 12.09 15.46 10.95
CA SER A 298 13.09 14.64 10.29
C SER A 298 12.94 13.19 10.78
N ALA A 299 12.75 12.27 9.82
CA ALA A 299 12.70 10.85 10.14
C ALA A 299 14.09 10.30 10.48
N GLU A 300 15.15 10.87 9.89
CA GLU A 300 16.55 10.50 10.11
C GLU A 300 17.03 10.92 11.49
N ASP A 301 16.73 12.17 11.88
CA ASP A 301 17.11 12.72 13.18
C ASP A 301 16.17 12.29 14.32
N ASP A 302 15.10 11.55 13.98
CA ASP A 302 14.02 11.18 14.89
C ASP A 302 13.47 12.40 15.65
N TYR A 303 12.96 13.38 14.88
CA TYR A 303 12.67 14.73 15.35
C TYR A 303 11.37 15.32 14.81
N PHE A 304 10.69 16.15 15.60
CA PHE A 304 9.68 17.09 15.12
C PHE A 304 9.63 18.35 15.97
N LYS A 305 9.18 19.46 15.36
CA LYS A 305 8.81 20.70 16.03
C LYS A 305 7.58 21.33 15.37
N PHE A 306 6.61 21.70 16.21
CA PHE A 306 5.45 22.50 15.82
C PHE A 306 5.46 23.77 16.66
N GLU A 307 5.42 24.93 16.04
CA GLU A 307 5.30 26.22 16.71
C GLU A 307 3.97 26.87 16.33
N ASP A 308 3.14 27.14 17.33
CA ASP A 308 1.99 28.03 17.21
C ASP A 308 2.37 29.41 17.75
N THR A 309 2.68 30.33 16.84
CA THR A 309 3.04 31.71 17.18
C THR A 309 1.87 32.51 17.74
N ASN A 310 0.62 32.13 17.44
CA ASN A 310 -0.55 32.85 17.92
C ASN A 310 -0.84 32.53 19.38
N LEU A 311 -0.59 31.28 19.78
CA LEU A 311 -0.79 30.81 21.16
C LEU A 311 0.51 30.78 21.97
N GLY A 312 1.66 31.14 21.39
CA GLY A 312 2.97 31.01 22.06
C GLY A 312 3.34 29.55 22.40
N LYS A 313 2.70 28.56 21.78
CA LYS A 313 2.83 27.14 22.13
C LYS A 313 3.83 26.45 21.21
N THR A 314 4.79 25.73 21.76
CA THR A 314 5.75 24.92 20.98
C THR A 314 5.71 23.46 21.42
N LEU A 315 5.52 22.54 20.47
CA LEU A 315 5.63 21.09 20.67
C LEU A 315 6.94 20.61 20.06
N LEU A 316 7.76 19.92 20.84
CA LEU A 316 9.08 19.48 20.42
C LEU A 316 9.28 18.01 20.78
N TYR A 317 9.88 17.26 19.86
CA TYR A 317 10.36 15.92 20.09
C TYR A 317 11.72 15.73 19.49
N GLU A 318 12.63 15.15 20.26
CA GLU A 318 13.98 14.84 19.84
C GLU A 318 14.37 13.48 20.41
N LYS A 319 14.57 12.48 19.54
CA LYS A 319 15.14 11.16 19.87
C LYS A 319 14.56 10.51 21.13
N GLY A 320 13.25 10.61 21.36
CA GLY A 320 12.57 9.99 22.51
C GLY A 320 12.24 10.93 23.66
N LEU A 321 12.74 12.17 23.64
CA LEU A 321 12.42 13.23 24.60
C LEU A 321 11.32 14.12 24.04
N TYR A 322 10.26 14.31 24.81
CA TYR A 322 9.12 15.17 24.47
C TYR A 322 9.17 16.42 25.33
N LYS A 323 9.00 17.60 24.71
CA LYS A 323 8.92 18.90 25.39
C LYS A 323 7.76 19.71 24.87
N MET A 324 7.11 20.45 25.75
CA MET A 324 6.09 21.44 25.41
C MET A 324 6.42 22.76 26.10
N PHE A 325 6.46 23.83 25.31
CA PHE A 325 6.69 25.18 25.79
C PHE A 325 5.43 26.03 25.61
N GLN A 326 5.24 26.98 26.51
CA GLN A 326 4.20 28.01 26.47
C GLN A 326 4.88 29.35 26.74
N ASP A 327 4.79 30.28 25.79
CA ASP A 327 5.42 31.60 25.85
C ASP A 327 6.93 31.56 26.17
N GLY A 328 7.60 30.50 25.68
CA GLY A 328 9.02 30.24 25.90
C GLY A 328 9.35 29.46 27.18
N GLU A 329 8.40 29.26 28.09
CA GLU A 329 8.60 28.49 29.32
C GLU A 329 8.31 27.01 29.11
N LEU A 330 9.16 26.13 29.67
CA LEU A 330 8.96 24.68 29.61
C LEU A 330 7.83 24.26 30.56
N ILE A 331 6.71 23.81 30.01
CA ILE A 331 5.53 23.37 30.78
C ILE A 331 5.54 21.87 31.02
N ARG A 332 6.01 21.10 30.04
CA ARG A 332 5.95 19.63 30.10
C ARG A 332 7.18 19.03 29.47
N GLU A 333 7.82 18.11 30.17
CA GLU A 333 8.92 17.30 29.67
C GLU A 333 8.72 15.85 30.10
N PHE A 334 8.88 14.90 29.19
CA PHE A 334 8.87 13.47 29.51
C PHE A 334 9.55 12.64 28.43
N GLY A 335 9.86 11.40 28.77
CA GLY A 335 10.65 10.50 27.92
C GLY A 335 12.12 10.54 28.29
N GLN A 336 12.95 9.95 27.45
CA GLN A 336 14.39 9.93 27.65
C GLN A 336 15.04 10.12 26.29
N LEU A 337 16.02 11.04 26.24
CA LEU A 337 16.85 11.20 25.05
C LEU A 337 17.60 9.89 24.83
N LYS A 338 17.28 9.22 23.73
CA LYS A 338 17.93 7.98 23.34
C LYS A 338 19.29 8.34 22.77
N GLU A 339 20.31 7.66 23.26
CA GLU A 339 21.63 7.72 22.66
C GLU A 339 21.54 7.31 21.20
N GLU A 340 22.33 7.99 20.36
CA GLU A 340 22.57 7.55 18.99
C GLU A 340 23.17 6.15 19.04
N LYS A 341 22.32 5.15 18.83
CA LYS A 341 22.82 3.82 18.51
C LYS A 341 23.45 3.94 17.13
N VAL A 342 24.77 4.07 17.09
CA VAL A 342 25.55 3.69 15.91
C VAL A 342 25.17 2.23 15.66
N GLN A 343 24.23 2.01 14.75
CA GLN A 343 23.95 0.67 14.26
C GLN A 343 25.16 0.28 13.43
N ILE A 344 26.20 -0.23 14.10
CA ILE A 344 27.11 -1.16 13.45
C ILE A 344 26.19 -2.32 13.07
N ARG A 345 25.85 -2.42 11.77
CA ARG A 345 25.20 -3.61 11.22
C ARG A 345 26.21 -4.76 11.36
N THR A 346 26.35 -5.31 12.55
CA THR A 346 27.00 -6.59 12.74
C THR A 346 26.07 -7.62 12.15
N LEU A 347 26.42 -8.10 10.95
CA LEU A 347 25.86 -9.34 10.42
C LEU A 347 26.16 -10.46 11.42
N THR A 348 25.22 -10.75 12.30
CA THR A 348 25.25 -11.97 13.09
C THR A 348 24.87 -13.10 12.17
N TYR A 349 25.88 -13.77 11.61
CA TYR A 349 25.69 -15.07 10.98
C TYR A 349 25.09 -16.00 12.04
N ASN A 350 23.85 -16.43 11.82
CA ASN A 350 23.32 -17.53 12.57
C ASN A 350 24.12 -18.78 12.16
N ASN A 351 24.96 -19.30 13.06
CA ASN A 351 25.74 -20.53 12.84
C ASN A 351 24.85 -21.79 12.70
N ALA A 352 23.53 -21.65 12.77
CA ALA A 352 22.63 -22.67 12.28
C ALA A 352 22.92 -22.94 10.81
N LYS A 353 23.35 -24.18 10.50
CA LYS A 353 23.41 -24.66 9.10
C LYS A 353 22.12 -24.23 8.41
N PRO A 354 22.17 -23.61 7.22
CA PRO A 354 20.96 -23.26 6.49
C PRO A 354 20.16 -24.54 6.27
N CYS A 355 19.12 -24.72 7.07
CA CYS A 355 18.11 -25.71 6.78
C CYS A 355 17.29 -25.11 5.66
N LEU A 356 17.46 -25.65 4.45
CA LEU A 356 16.45 -25.53 3.41
C LEU A 356 15.14 -25.93 4.09
N LYS A 357 14.26 -24.96 4.35
CA LYS A 357 12.83 -25.29 4.50
C LYS A 357 12.53 -26.02 3.21
N SER A 358 12.23 -27.32 3.30
CA SER A 358 11.68 -28.07 2.19
C SER A 358 10.31 -27.44 1.88
N SER A 359 10.32 -26.36 1.12
CA SER A 359 9.27 -26.16 0.15
C SER A 359 9.29 -27.45 -0.66
N LEU A 360 8.34 -28.34 -0.38
CA LEU A 360 7.85 -29.28 -1.37
C LEU A 360 7.46 -28.42 -2.57
N LYS A 361 8.46 -28.13 -3.43
CA LYS A 361 8.24 -27.63 -4.77
C LYS A 361 7.41 -28.74 -5.39
N LYS A 362 6.11 -28.49 -5.59
CA LYS A 362 5.40 -29.21 -6.65
C LYS A 362 6.29 -29.06 -7.88
N GLU A 363 6.83 -30.16 -8.36
CA GLU A 363 7.52 -30.19 -9.65
C GLU A 363 6.51 -29.69 -10.68
N ILE A 364 6.66 -28.43 -11.08
CA ILE A 364 5.93 -27.90 -12.22
C ILE A 364 6.63 -28.53 -13.42
N HIS A 365 6.08 -29.65 -13.89
CA HIS A 365 6.41 -30.18 -15.21
C HIS A 365 5.85 -29.19 -16.24
N ILE A 366 6.63 -28.16 -16.56
CA ILE A 366 6.44 -27.40 -17.79
C ILE A 366 7.03 -28.28 -18.88
N PRO A 367 6.25 -28.88 -19.80
CA PRO A 367 6.83 -29.50 -20.98
C PRO A 367 7.50 -28.39 -21.79
N ILE A 368 8.83 -28.36 -21.77
CA ILE A 368 9.63 -27.55 -22.67
C ILE A 368 9.46 -28.19 -24.05
N PRO A 369 8.87 -27.52 -25.05
CA PRO A 369 8.95 -28.00 -26.41
C PRO A 369 10.42 -27.90 -26.83
N VAL A 370 11.07 -29.05 -26.96
CA VAL A 370 12.43 -29.16 -27.51
C VAL A 370 12.32 -28.94 -29.02
N HIS A 371 12.35 -27.67 -29.44
CA HIS A 371 12.77 -27.36 -30.80
C HIS A 371 14.29 -27.37 -30.84
N ASN A 372 14.82 -28.50 -31.31
CA ASN A 372 16.20 -28.63 -31.77
C ASN A 372 16.53 -27.44 -32.69
N SER A 373 17.31 -26.50 -32.17
CA SER A 373 17.98 -25.49 -33.00
C SER A 373 19.43 -25.40 -32.55
N LYS A 374 20.29 -26.11 -33.28
CA LYS A 374 21.65 -25.65 -33.48
C LYS A 374 21.53 -24.29 -34.18
N ASN A 375 22.06 -23.25 -33.54
CA ASN A 375 22.44 -21.97 -34.13
C ASN A 375 21.35 -21.15 -34.83
N LEU A 376 20.42 -20.56 -34.07
CA LEU A 376 19.76 -19.33 -34.54
C LEU A 376 19.59 -18.30 -33.41
N HIS A 377 20.32 -17.20 -33.55
CA HIS A 377 20.03 -15.94 -32.87
C HIS A 377 18.82 -15.29 -33.57
N VAL A 378 17.78 -14.95 -32.82
CA VAL A 378 16.67 -14.13 -33.31
C VAL A 378 16.57 -12.90 -32.42
N GLY A 379 16.92 -11.74 -32.98
CA GLY A 379 16.63 -10.43 -32.41
C GLY A 379 15.38 -9.83 -33.06
N ASP A 380 14.79 -8.83 -32.41
CA ASP A 380 13.74 -8.02 -33.00
C ASP A 380 14.21 -7.34 -34.29
N MET A 381 13.38 -7.40 -35.34
CA MET A 381 13.64 -6.69 -36.59
C MET A 381 13.39 -5.19 -36.39
N ILE A 382 14.45 -4.39 -36.45
CA ILE A 382 14.35 -2.96 -36.75
C ILE A 382 15.27 -2.69 -37.95
N ASN A 383 14.66 -2.32 -39.09
CA ASN A 383 15.34 -1.88 -40.32
C ASN A 383 16.44 -2.80 -40.88
N GLY A 384 16.16 -4.10 -41.03
CA GLY A 384 16.81 -4.95 -42.03
C GLY A 384 18.34 -5.13 -41.94
N SER A 385 18.96 -4.83 -40.79
CA SER A 385 20.42 -4.91 -40.62
C SER A 385 20.76 -5.71 -39.36
N CYS A 386 21.39 -6.87 -39.51
CA CYS A 386 21.86 -7.69 -38.39
C CYS A 386 23.14 -7.09 -37.79
N TYR A 387 23.09 -6.64 -36.53
CA TYR A 387 24.28 -6.33 -35.74
C TYR A 387 24.57 -7.48 -34.76
N PRO A 388 25.82 -7.94 -34.61
CA PRO A 388 26.16 -8.94 -33.61
C PRO A 388 25.99 -8.37 -32.20
N TYR A 389 25.19 -9.03 -31.36
CA TYR A 389 25.05 -8.69 -29.94
C TYR A 389 26.35 -9.02 -29.19
N PHE A 390 27.03 -8.01 -28.67
CA PHE A 390 27.98 -8.22 -27.58
C PHE A 390 27.19 -8.57 -26.32
N LYS A 391 27.61 -9.62 -25.60
CA LYS A 391 27.02 -10.02 -24.32
C LYS A 391 27.17 -8.86 -23.33
N ARG A 392 26.14 -8.03 -23.17
CA ARG A 392 26.11 -6.97 -22.16
C ARG A 392 25.98 -7.62 -20.80
N TYR A 393 27.04 -7.52 -20.01
CA TYR A 393 26.95 -7.86 -18.61
C TYR A 393 26.00 -6.88 -17.90
N PRO A 394 25.15 -7.37 -16.98
CA PRO A 394 24.32 -6.48 -16.17
C PRO A 394 25.20 -5.52 -15.37
N SER A 395 24.78 -4.26 -15.28
CA SER A 395 25.56 -3.22 -14.59
C SER A 395 25.65 -3.54 -13.09
N PRO A 396 26.85 -3.70 -12.50
CA PRO A 396 27.01 -4.02 -11.09
C PRO A 396 26.39 -2.96 -10.17
N VAL A 397 26.36 -1.70 -10.61
CA VAL A 397 25.78 -0.56 -9.87
C VAL A 397 24.28 -0.75 -9.63
N LEU A 398 23.57 -1.41 -10.54
CA LEU A 398 22.12 -1.57 -10.50
C LEU A 398 21.67 -2.84 -9.76
N MET A 399 22.62 -3.68 -9.32
CA MET A 399 22.31 -4.90 -8.57
C MET A 399 22.03 -4.57 -7.10
N ASP A 400 21.11 -5.33 -6.50
CA ASP A 400 21.03 -5.40 -5.04
C ASP A 400 22.24 -6.14 -4.46
N ASP A 401 22.47 -6.01 -3.16
CA ASP A 401 23.71 -6.50 -2.52
C ASP A 401 23.87 -8.03 -2.63
N ASP A 402 22.77 -8.77 -2.55
CA ASP A 402 22.78 -10.24 -2.64
C ASP A 402 23.08 -10.69 -4.07
N GLN A 403 22.44 -10.06 -5.07
CA GLN A 403 22.70 -10.30 -6.48
C GLN A 403 24.12 -9.92 -6.86
N LEU A 404 24.61 -8.78 -6.39
CA LEU A 404 25.95 -8.28 -6.67
C LEU A 404 27.02 -9.23 -6.12
N LEU A 405 26.86 -9.70 -4.88
CA LEU A 405 27.81 -10.60 -4.25
C LEU A 405 27.81 -11.98 -4.91
N TYR A 406 26.63 -12.53 -5.21
CA TYR A 406 26.51 -13.81 -5.93
C TYR A 406 27.10 -13.70 -7.34
N TYR A 407 26.81 -12.59 -8.02
CA TYR A 407 27.35 -12.30 -9.35
C TYR A 407 28.87 -12.22 -9.31
N PHE A 408 29.45 -11.47 -8.37
CA PHE A 408 30.90 -11.36 -8.18
C PHE A 408 31.58 -12.73 -8.00
N TYR A 409 31.06 -13.61 -7.14
CA TYR A 409 31.61 -14.96 -6.95
C TYR A 409 31.39 -15.89 -8.16
N SER A 410 30.44 -15.58 -9.03
CA SER A 410 30.23 -16.31 -10.29
C SER A 410 31.20 -15.90 -11.40
N LEU A 411 31.87 -14.75 -11.27
CA LEU A 411 32.84 -14.27 -12.25
C LEU A 411 34.17 -15.01 -12.10
N SER A 412 34.73 -15.39 -13.25
CA SER A 412 36.09 -15.90 -13.36
C SER A 412 36.94 -14.82 -14.04
N ILE A 413 38.06 -14.45 -13.40
CA ILE A 413 38.96 -13.40 -13.90
C ILE A 413 39.50 -13.72 -15.30
N ASP A 414 39.72 -15.00 -15.61
CA ASP A 414 40.25 -15.45 -16.91
C ASP A 414 39.19 -15.45 -18.03
N LYS A 415 37.90 -15.34 -17.69
CA LYS A 415 36.77 -15.48 -18.62
C LYS A 415 35.89 -14.24 -18.70
N THR A 416 36.16 -13.24 -17.89
CA THR A 416 35.39 -12.00 -17.80
C THR A 416 36.27 -10.85 -18.27
N ASP A 417 35.67 -9.89 -18.96
CA ASP A 417 36.35 -8.64 -19.27
C ASP A 417 36.94 -8.02 -17.98
N PHE A 418 38.21 -7.63 -18.02
CA PHE A 418 38.95 -7.16 -16.85
C PHE A 418 38.30 -5.89 -16.27
N ALA A 419 37.88 -4.96 -17.12
CA ALA A 419 37.24 -3.73 -16.66
C ALA A 419 35.90 -4.04 -15.96
N HIS A 420 35.11 -4.97 -16.50
CA HIS A 420 33.86 -5.40 -15.88
C HIS A 420 34.07 -6.17 -14.56
N TYR A 421 35.08 -7.04 -14.49
CA TYR A 421 35.45 -7.75 -13.26
C TYR A 421 35.87 -6.77 -12.16
N THR A 422 36.75 -5.83 -12.51
CA THR A 422 37.25 -4.80 -11.59
C THR A 422 36.15 -3.83 -11.15
N LEU A 423 35.26 -3.43 -12.05
CA LEU A 423 34.08 -2.63 -11.71
C LEU A 423 33.18 -3.36 -10.70
N THR A 424 32.88 -4.63 -10.95
CA THR A 424 32.06 -5.47 -10.07
C THR A 424 32.71 -5.60 -8.68
N LYS A 425 34.02 -5.86 -8.64
CA LYS A 425 34.81 -5.95 -7.41
C LYS A 425 34.81 -4.64 -6.63
N ASN A 426 35.00 -3.51 -7.31
CA ASN A 426 35.01 -2.18 -6.69
C ASN A 426 33.66 -1.82 -6.09
N GLU A 427 32.56 -2.14 -6.77
CA GLU A 427 31.21 -1.98 -6.21
C GLU A 427 31.00 -2.85 -4.95
N CYS A 428 31.46 -4.10 -4.95
CA CYS A 428 31.42 -4.94 -3.74
C CYS A 428 32.25 -4.35 -2.58
N ILE A 429 33.40 -3.74 -2.86
CA ILE A 429 34.25 -3.10 -1.84
C ILE A 429 33.61 -1.81 -1.31
N GLN A 430 33.10 -0.95 -2.20
CA GLN A 430 32.44 0.31 -1.84
C GLN A 430 31.20 0.09 -0.96
N ARG A 431 30.47 -0.99 -1.20
CA ARG A 431 29.30 -1.40 -0.40
C ARG A 431 29.64 -2.25 0.82
N PHE A 432 30.93 -2.42 1.12
CA PHE A 432 31.43 -3.20 2.26
C PHE A 432 31.02 -4.68 2.24
N LEU A 433 30.75 -5.25 1.05
CA LEU A 433 30.36 -6.66 0.88
C LEU A 433 31.57 -7.60 0.89
N ILE A 434 32.75 -7.10 0.49
CA ILE A 434 34.04 -7.81 0.56
C ILE A 434 35.15 -6.87 1.07
N LYS A 435 36.22 -7.43 1.64
CA LYS A 435 37.41 -6.67 2.04
C LYS A 435 38.38 -6.54 0.86
N GLY A 436 38.90 -5.34 0.60
CA GLY A 436 39.89 -5.10 -0.45
C GLY A 436 40.23 -3.62 -0.60
N GLN A 437 41.12 -3.31 -1.55
CA GLN A 437 41.39 -1.94 -2.01
C GLN A 437 40.75 -1.74 -3.39
N ILE A 438 40.25 -0.53 -3.65
CA ILE A 438 39.67 -0.17 -4.94
C ILE A 438 40.79 -0.17 -6.00
N GLU A 439 40.58 -0.89 -7.09
CA GLU A 439 41.54 -1.06 -8.18
C GLU A 439 41.18 -0.17 -9.39
N SER A 440 42.18 0.27 -10.14
CA SER A 440 41.96 1.04 -11.37
C SER A 440 41.31 0.18 -12.45
N LEU A 441 40.36 0.75 -13.19
CA LEU A 441 39.67 0.09 -14.31
C LEU A 441 40.56 -0.08 -15.55
N ASN A 442 41.69 0.63 -15.61
CA ASN A 442 42.69 0.48 -16.67
C ASN A 442 43.80 -0.46 -16.19
N PRO A 443 44.15 -1.52 -16.95
CA PRO A 443 45.31 -2.34 -16.62
C PRO A 443 46.56 -1.47 -16.59
N ILE A 444 47.41 -1.65 -15.58
CA ILE A 444 48.74 -1.03 -15.52
C ILE A 444 49.57 -1.70 -16.62
N GLU A 445 49.90 -0.96 -17.68
CA GLU A 445 50.87 -1.40 -18.69
C GLU A 445 52.22 -1.64 -18.00
N PHE A 446 52.76 -2.85 -18.14
CA PHE A 446 54.15 -3.17 -17.85
C PHE A 446 54.94 -3.29 -19.14
#